data_AF-A0A354P7W0-F1
#
_entry.id   AF-A0A354P7W0-F1
#
_cell.length_a   1.000
_cell.length_b   1.000
_cell.length_c   1.000
_cell.angle_alpha   90.00
_cell.angle_beta   90.00
_cell.angle_gamma   90.00
#
_symmetry.space_group_name_H-M   'P 1'
#
loop_
_entity.id
_entity.type
_entity.pdbx_description
1 polymer ?
#
loop_
_entity_poly.entity_id
_entity_poly.type
_entity_poly.pdbx_seq_one_letter_code
_entity_poly.pdbx_strand_id
1 'polypeptide(L)'
;MGSLTGFLQERFAAACPAGWTCTHEVDVLDAEWQRVLGYSARADVLLTRDDGQKRLWIEFEVSRADPVANHAKFATSHLFQPQAPTDTFVAMVSSHVTRGRRHLAANTILLMRRVGMRAFQTMLLPTISPSDIKRLNHLSIAELLSQSIDTNAEIARAMLVSSAISTSNEYELHYAGDLFDVFSNVQRWNDEVASARGQELWGKRTIKYFVYDAATGLFAPSKFCAYINALPQDGAGFLANYQLMSMPLYTSLDESEPKFDGNLAQTHLQRQLNMRLTTPEESPHISQSFTTWQAFHANHIRVHPSGPLFLEAPSWFS
;
A
#
# COMPACT_ATOMS: atom_id res chain seq x y z
N MET A 1 -18.88 20.18 3.35
CA MET A 1 -17.72 19.31 3.66
C MET A 1 -18.23 17.88 3.69
N GLY A 2 -17.47 16.90 3.21
CA GLY A 2 -17.94 15.51 3.17
C GLY A 2 -18.10 14.93 4.58
N SER A 3 -19.20 14.24 4.84
CA SER A 3 -19.53 13.68 6.16
C SER A 3 -18.78 12.39 6.47
N LEU A 4 -18.28 11.70 5.45
CA LEU A 4 -17.67 10.38 5.60
C LEU A 4 -16.36 10.43 6.39
N THR A 5 -15.56 11.50 6.25
CA THR A 5 -14.34 11.68 7.06
C THR A 5 -14.68 11.78 8.54
N GLY A 6 -15.60 12.68 8.92
CA GLY A 6 -16.03 12.83 10.31
C GLY A 6 -16.66 11.55 10.89
N PHE A 7 -17.47 10.86 10.09
CA PHE A 7 -17.97 9.53 10.46
C PHE A 7 -16.82 8.54 10.71
N LEU A 8 -15.83 8.44 9.81
CA LEU A 8 -14.71 7.53 9.98
C LEU A 8 -13.87 7.88 11.22
N GLN A 9 -13.64 9.16 11.52
CA GLN A 9 -12.94 9.61 12.73
C GLN A 9 -13.66 9.11 14.01
N GLU A 10 -14.97 9.31 14.10
CA GLU A 10 -15.79 8.83 15.22
C GLU A 10 -15.78 7.31 15.32
N ARG A 11 -15.92 6.62 14.18
CA ARG A 11 -15.95 5.14 14.15
C ARG A 11 -14.60 4.53 14.48
N PHE A 12 -13.49 5.14 14.07
CA PHE A 12 -12.14 4.70 14.46
C PHE A 12 -11.95 4.80 15.97
N ALA A 13 -12.41 5.91 16.57
CA ALA A 13 -12.36 6.07 18.02
C ALA A 13 -13.23 5.04 18.75
N ALA A 14 -14.45 4.80 18.27
CA ALA A 14 -15.36 3.83 18.87
C ALA A 14 -14.92 2.37 18.69
N ALA A 15 -14.21 2.06 17.60
CA ALA A 15 -13.72 0.72 17.27
C ALA A 15 -12.22 0.56 17.60
N CYS A 16 -11.67 1.41 18.47
CA CYS A 16 -10.25 1.38 18.81
C CYS A 16 -9.85 -0.01 19.34
N PRO A 17 -8.79 -0.63 18.79
CA PRO A 17 -8.34 -1.95 19.24
C PRO A 17 -7.90 -1.95 20.71
N ALA A 18 -8.02 -3.11 21.37
CA ALA A 18 -7.51 -3.27 22.73
C ALA A 18 -5.99 -3.02 22.79
N GLY A 19 -5.54 -2.30 23.82
CA GLY A 19 -4.13 -1.89 23.97
C GLY A 19 -3.76 -0.65 23.15
N TRP A 20 -4.76 0.06 22.60
CA TRP A 20 -4.60 1.30 21.86
C TRP A 20 -5.59 2.36 22.35
N THR A 21 -5.16 3.61 22.20
CA THR A 21 -5.99 4.80 22.33
C THR A 21 -6.14 5.47 20.98
N CYS A 22 -7.32 6.02 20.70
CA CYS A 22 -7.62 6.70 19.45
C CYS A 22 -8.09 8.13 19.74
N THR A 23 -7.46 9.09 19.07
CA THR A 23 -7.82 10.51 19.10
C THR A 23 -7.98 11.00 17.67
N HIS A 24 -8.79 12.02 17.44
CA HIS A 24 -9.03 12.58 16.10
C HIS A 24 -8.71 14.06 16.07
N GLU A 25 -8.45 14.60 14.87
CA GLU A 25 -8.11 16.02 14.64
C GLU A 25 -6.89 16.49 15.44
N VAL A 26 -5.84 15.66 15.48
CA VAL A 26 -4.65 15.91 16.32
C VAL A 26 -3.63 16.75 15.57
N ASP A 27 -3.23 17.88 16.18
CA ASP A 27 -2.17 18.73 15.64
C ASP A 27 -0.83 17.98 15.57
N VAL A 28 -0.18 18.05 14.39
CA VAL A 28 1.13 17.43 14.14
C VAL A 28 2.26 18.31 14.67
N LEU A 29 2.08 19.64 14.56
CA LEU A 29 3.02 20.66 15.03
C LEU A 29 2.46 21.37 16.26
N ASP A 30 3.35 21.81 17.14
CA ASP A 30 2.97 22.73 18.20
C ASP A 30 2.48 24.08 17.65
N ALA A 31 1.81 24.86 18.52
CA ALA A 31 1.21 26.13 18.14
C ALA A 31 2.24 27.19 17.71
N GLU A 32 3.50 27.05 18.10
CA GLU A 32 4.57 27.96 17.69
C GLU A 32 4.92 27.72 16.22
N TRP A 33 5.21 26.48 15.85
CA TRP A 33 5.53 26.12 14.47
C TRP A 33 4.37 26.35 13.51
N GLN A 34 3.13 26.10 13.93
CA GLN A 34 1.96 26.43 13.10
C GLN A 34 1.90 27.93 12.75
N ARG A 35 2.27 28.80 13.70
CA ARG A 35 2.33 30.26 13.48
C ARG A 35 3.45 30.64 12.55
N VAL A 36 4.64 30.03 12.70
CA VAL A 36 5.82 30.30 11.85
C VAL A 36 5.56 29.86 10.41
N LEU A 37 5.01 28.67 10.21
CA LEU A 37 4.80 28.10 8.89
C LEU A 37 3.54 28.62 8.18
N GLY A 38 2.60 29.21 8.93
CA GLY A 38 1.38 29.78 8.39
C GLY A 38 0.32 28.75 7.98
N TYR A 39 0.46 27.49 8.43
CA TYR A 39 -0.55 26.45 8.27
C TYR A 39 -0.55 25.48 9.45
N SER A 40 -1.69 24.83 9.66
CA SER A 40 -1.86 23.74 10.62
C SER A 40 -1.92 22.41 9.88
N ALA A 41 -1.07 21.47 10.30
CA ALA A 41 -1.14 20.07 9.92
C ALA A 41 -1.86 19.31 11.03
N ARG A 42 -2.95 18.63 10.69
CA ARG A 42 -3.73 17.80 11.62
C ARG A 42 -3.89 16.42 11.03
N ALA A 43 -3.79 15.41 11.88
CA ALA A 43 -4.19 14.05 11.55
C ALA A 43 -5.68 13.89 11.71
N ASP A 44 -6.34 13.27 10.73
CA ASP A 44 -7.73 12.82 10.90
C ASP A 44 -7.85 11.91 12.13
N VAL A 45 -6.95 10.93 12.27
CA VAL A 45 -6.89 10.03 13.42
C VAL A 45 -5.44 9.78 13.86
N LEU A 46 -5.22 9.76 15.17
CA LEU A 46 -4.01 9.26 15.81
C LEU A 46 -4.35 8.04 16.67
N LEU A 47 -3.81 6.88 16.30
CA LEU A 47 -3.80 5.69 17.16
C LEU A 47 -2.48 5.63 17.93
N THR A 48 -2.53 5.53 19.25
CA THR A 48 -1.37 5.41 20.12
C THR A 48 -1.45 4.10 20.90
N ARG A 49 -0.43 3.26 20.78
CA ARG A 49 -0.35 2.02 21.55
C ARG A 49 -0.05 2.35 23.02
N ASP A 50 -0.71 1.66 23.95
CA ASP A 50 -0.65 1.98 25.38
C ASP A 50 0.76 1.79 25.98
N ASP A 51 1.58 0.94 25.37
CA ASP A 51 2.98 0.72 25.76
C ASP A 51 3.96 1.76 25.18
N GLY A 52 3.46 2.75 24.43
CA GLY A 52 4.25 3.82 23.81
C GLY A 52 5.14 3.37 22.64
N GLN A 53 5.10 2.10 22.24
CA GLN A 53 6.01 1.57 21.21
C GLN A 53 5.63 2.00 19.79
N LYS A 54 4.38 2.41 19.57
CA LYS A 54 3.90 2.75 18.23
C LYS A 54 2.80 3.80 18.24
N ARG A 55 2.88 4.72 17.30
CA ARG A 55 1.83 5.71 17.00
C ARG A 55 1.56 5.72 15.50
N LEU A 56 0.29 5.67 15.11
CA LEU A 56 -0.15 5.74 13.72
C LEU A 56 -0.91 7.03 13.50
N TRP A 57 -0.33 7.92 12.69
CA TRP A 57 -0.96 9.15 12.22
C TRP A 57 -1.65 8.85 10.89
N ILE A 58 -2.98 8.90 10.87
CA ILE A 58 -3.80 8.45 9.75
C ILE A 58 -4.51 9.63 9.11
N GLU A 59 -4.42 9.71 7.78
CA GLU A 59 -5.18 10.65 6.94
C GLU A 59 -6.19 9.89 6.07
N PHE A 60 -7.44 10.35 6.05
CA PHE A 60 -8.50 9.85 5.18
C PHE A 60 -8.64 10.74 3.94
N GLU A 61 -8.08 10.28 2.82
CA GLU A 61 -8.21 10.97 1.54
C GLU A 61 -9.50 10.51 0.83
N VAL A 62 -10.64 11.02 1.32
CA VAL A 62 -11.98 10.75 0.78
C VAL A 62 -12.32 11.76 -0.31
N SER A 63 -12.47 11.32 -1.56
CA SER A 63 -12.97 12.17 -2.66
C SER A 63 -12.17 13.46 -2.90
N ARG A 64 -10.90 13.48 -2.49
CA ARG A 64 -10.07 14.68 -2.49
C ARG A 64 -9.62 15.08 -3.89
N ALA A 65 -9.64 16.39 -4.13
CA ALA A 65 -9.15 16.97 -5.37
C ALA A 65 -7.61 17.00 -5.43
N ASP A 66 -6.97 17.14 -4.28
CA ASP A 66 -5.52 17.13 -4.13
C ASP A 66 -5.13 16.37 -2.86
N PRO A 67 -4.93 15.04 -2.93
CA PRO A 67 -4.56 14.25 -1.77
C PRO A 67 -3.13 14.55 -1.29
N VAL A 68 -2.30 15.23 -2.09
CA VAL A 68 -0.89 15.47 -1.79
C VAL A 68 -0.71 16.61 -0.79
N ALA A 69 -1.67 17.53 -0.70
CA ALA A 69 -1.59 18.67 0.22
C ALA A 69 -1.33 18.24 1.68
N ASN A 70 -2.01 17.19 2.16
CA ASN A 70 -1.79 16.68 3.51
C ASN A 70 -0.43 15.98 3.63
N HIS A 71 -0.03 15.17 2.64
CA HIS A 71 1.29 14.56 2.60
C HIS A 71 2.41 15.62 2.69
N ALA A 72 2.28 16.70 1.92
CA ALA A 72 3.23 17.81 1.93
C ALA A 72 3.26 18.52 3.29
N LYS A 73 2.10 18.77 3.92
CA LYS A 73 2.03 19.34 5.28
C LYS A 73 2.74 18.47 6.30
N PHE A 74 2.54 17.14 6.27
CA PHE A 74 3.20 16.21 7.18
C PHE A 74 4.72 16.14 6.92
N ALA A 75 5.12 16.03 5.65
CA ALA A 75 6.53 15.99 5.26
C ALA A 75 7.28 17.25 5.70
N THR A 76 6.70 18.42 5.43
CA THR A 76 7.30 19.70 5.82
C THR A 76 7.29 19.88 7.34
N SER A 77 6.22 19.48 8.04
CA SER A 77 6.18 19.45 9.50
C SER A 77 7.34 18.63 10.08
N HIS A 78 7.62 17.46 9.50
CA HIS A 78 8.73 16.59 9.91
C HIS A 78 10.11 17.25 9.77
N LEU A 79 10.31 18.17 8.82
CA LEU A 79 11.57 18.89 8.66
C LEU A 79 11.85 19.89 9.79
N PHE A 80 10.80 20.46 10.40
CA PHE A 80 10.92 21.45 11.48
C PHE A 80 10.75 20.83 12.87
N GLN A 81 9.88 19.83 12.97
CA GLN A 81 9.62 19.06 14.18
C GLN A 81 9.61 17.56 13.80
N PRO A 82 10.79 16.91 13.77
CA PRO A 82 10.89 15.50 13.41
C PRO A 82 9.98 14.62 14.26
N GLN A 83 9.24 13.76 13.58
CA GLN A 83 8.41 12.75 14.23
C GLN A 83 9.30 11.69 14.92
N ALA A 84 8.80 11.13 16.02
CA ALA A 84 9.54 10.10 16.74
C ALA A 84 9.73 8.83 15.89
N PRO A 85 10.77 8.01 16.13
CA PRO A 85 10.96 6.74 15.41
C PRO A 85 9.79 5.74 15.57
N THR A 86 8.99 5.89 16.63
CA THR A 86 7.78 5.11 16.91
C THR A 86 6.54 5.61 16.18
N ASP A 87 6.60 6.79 15.56
CA ASP A 87 5.52 7.36 14.77
C ASP A 87 5.55 6.80 13.34
N THR A 88 4.36 6.58 12.78
CA THR A 88 4.19 6.15 11.39
C THR A 88 3.02 6.91 10.78
N PHE A 89 3.24 7.52 9.62
CA PHE A 89 2.20 8.16 8.81
C PHE A 89 1.53 7.14 7.89
N VAL A 90 0.20 7.16 7.80
CA VAL A 90 -0.58 6.30 6.91
C VAL A 90 -1.64 7.14 6.18
N ALA A 91 -1.52 7.27 4.86
CA ALA A 91 -2.58 7.84 4.03
C ALA A 91 -3.52 6.73 3.56
N MET A 92 -4.79 6.80 3.93
CA MET A 92 -5.84 5.89 3.46
C MET A 92 -6.62 6.59 2.34
N VAL A 93 -6.41 6.15 1.10
CA VAL A 93 -6.91 6.84 -0.11
C VAL A 93 -8.02 6.02 -0.77
N SER A 94 -9.19 6.63 -0.96
CA SER A 94 -10.35 5.91 -1.49
C SER A 94 -10.35 5.79 -3.01
N SER A 95 -11.08 4.79 -3.55
CA SER A 95 -11.17 4.57 -5.00
C SER A 95 -11.85 5.70 -5.77
N HIS A 96 -12.57 6.61 -5.09
CA HIS A 96 -13.15 7.81 -5.72
C HIS A 96 -12.11 8.89 -6.03
N VAL A 97 -10.94 8.88 -5.38
CA VAL A 97 -9.82 9.71 -5.82
C VAL A 97 -9.32 9.17 -7.16
N THR A 98 -9.18 10.03 -8.16
CA THR A 98 -8.80 9.61 -9.52
C THR A 98 -7.41 8.98 -9.53
N ARG A 99 -7.21 7.99 -10.42
CA ARG A 99 -5.99 7.17 -10.50
C ARG A 99 -4.71 7.99 -10.46
N GLY A 100 -4.59 9.00 -11.32
CA GLY A 100 -3.39 9.85 -11.40
C GLY A 100 -3.08 10.56 -10.07
N ARG A 101 -4.09 11.02 -9.34
CA ARG A 101 -3.92 11.67 -8.03
C ARG A 101 -3.54 10.68 -6.94
N ARG A 102 -4.10 9.46 -6.95
CA ARG A 102 -3.68 8.37 -6.05
C ARG A 102 -2.24 7.95 -6.28
N HIS A 103 -1.82 7.87 -7.54
CA HIS A 103 -0.43 7.59 -7.88
C HIS A 103 0.50 8.72 -7.44
N LEU A 104 0.08 9.98 -7.59
CA LEU A 104 0.88 11.11 -7.11
C LEU A 104 1.02 11.10 -5.57
N ALA A 105 -0.05 10.75 -4.85
CA ALA A 105 0.00 10.54 -3.40
C ALA A 105 0.95 9.38 -3.03
N ALA A 106 0.87 8.22 -3.71
CA ALA A 106 1.81 7.11 -3.51
C ALA A 106 3.28 7.54 -3.74
N ASN A 107 3.55 8.28 -4.81
CA ASN A 107 4.89 8.80 -5.06
C ASN A 107 5.34 9.79 -3.97
N THR A 108 4.42 10.55 -3.41
CA THR A 108 4.73 11.46 -2.29
C THR A 108 5.08 10.69 -1.02
N ILE A 109 4.49 9.50 -0.77
CA ILE A 109 4.95 8.61 0.30
C ILE A 109 6.42 8.22 0.14
N LEU A 110 6.87 7.96 -1.08
CA LEU A 110 8.29 7.69 -1.35
C LEU A 110 9.17 8.89 -0.97
N LEU A 111 8.72 10.12 -1.29
CA LEU A 111 9.41 11.35 -0.88
C LEU A 111 9.43 11.52 0.64
N MET A 112 8.31 11.23 1.32
CA MET A 112 8.22 11.26 2.79
C MET A 112 9.22 10.31 3.43
N ARG A 113 9.36 9.09 2.90
CA ARG A 113 10.36 8.12 3.38
C ARG A 113 11.80 8.61 3.16
N ARG A 114 12.06 9.34 2.07
CA ARG A 114 13.38 9.92 1.79
C ARG A 114 13.76 11.05 2.74
N VAL A 115 12.79 11.78 3.29
CA VAL A 115 13.04 12.79 4.34
C VAL A 115 13.06 12.19 5.75
N GLY A 116 13.08 10.86 5.88
CA GLY A 116 13.24 10.16 7.16
C GLY A 116 11.93 9.71 7.83
N MET A 117 10.77 9.91 7.18
CA MET A 117 9.50 9.49 7.76
C MET A 117 9.22 8.01 7.54
N ARG A 118 8.60 7.35 8.52
CA ARG A 118 7.93 6.07 8.30
C ARG A 118 6.55 6.37 7.73
N ALA A 119 6.40 6.29 6.42
CA ALA A 119 5.17 6.68 5.72
C ALA A 119 4.63 5.54 4.85
N PHE A 120 3.31 5.37 4.78
CA PHE A 120 2.64 4.36 3.96
C PHE A 120 1.37 4.92 3.33
N GLN A 121 1.00 4.40 2.17
CA GLN A 121 -0.34 4.60 1.62
C GLN A 121 -1.06 3.25 1.58
N THR A 122 -2.37 3.27 1.82
CA THR A 122 -3.25 2.13 1.62
C THR A 122 -4.58 2.54 1.02
N MET A 123 -5.29 1.56 0.44
CA MET A 123 -6.66 1.77 -0.02
C MET A 123 -7.63 2.00 1.15
N LEU A 124 -8.47 3.02 1.05
CA LEU A 124 -9.62 3.24 1.94
C LEU A 124 -10.88 2.63 1.31
N LEU A 125 -11.57 1.76 2.05
CA LEU A 125 -12.80 1.09 1.64
C LEU A 125 -12.66 0.38 0.27
N PRO A 126 -11.67 -0.53 0.11
CA PRO A 126 -11.29 -1.07 -1.20
C PRO A 126 -12.39 -1.86 -1.91
N THR A 127 -13.37 -2.36 -1.15
CA THR A 127 -14.54 -3.11 -1.65
C THR A 127 -15.69 -2.21 -2.11
N ILE A 128 -15.64 -0.91 -1.82
CA ILE A 128 -16.71 0.03 -2.17
C ILE A 128 -16.37 0.74 -3.50
N SER A 129 -17.35 0.82 -4.39
CA SER A 129 -17.19 1.46 -5.70
C SER A 129 -16.93 2.98 -5.57
N PRO A 130 -16.25 3.62 -6.55
CA PRO A 130 -16.08 5.08 -6.55
C PRO A 130 -17.40 5.85 -6.46
N SER A 131 -18.44 5.40 -7.17
CA SER A 131 -19.78 6.00 -7.14
C SER A 131 -20.43 5.88 -5.77
N ASP A 132 -20.25 4.75 -5.09
CA ASP A 132 -20.79 4.55 -3.75
C ASP A 132 -20.02 5.36 -2.72
N ILE A 133 -18.69 5.45 -2.79
CA ILE A 133 -17.91 6.36 -1.93
C ILE A 133 -18.39 7.79 -2.12
N LYS A 134 -18.63 8.23 -3.37
CA LYS A 134 -19.19 9.55 -3.65
C LYS A 134 -20.55 9.69 -2.97
N ARG A 135 -21.46 8.73 -3.12
CA ARG A 135 -22.79 8.73 -2.47
C ARG A 135 -22.67 8.82 -0.94
N LEU A 136 -21.89 7.94 -0.34
CA LEU A 136 -21.65 7.88 1.10
C LEU A 136 -21.13 9.22 1.64
N ASN A 137 -20.21 9.86 0.93
CA ASN A 137 -19.64 11.15 1.33
C ASN A 137 -20.64 12.33 1.34
N HIS A 138 -21.83 12.16 0.76
CA HIS A 138 -22.92 13.15 0.77
C HIS A 138 -24.07 12.79 1.71
N LEU A 139 -24.06 11.61 2.35
CA LEU A 139 -25.07 11.24 3.34
C LEU A 139 -24.87 12.03 4.64
N SER A 140 -25.91 12.20 5.45
CA SER A 140 -25.76 12.67 6.82
C SER A 140 -25.11 11.61 7.72
N ILE A 141 -24.60 12.01 8.89
CA ILE A 141 -24.04 11.07 9.88
C ILE A 141 -25.10 10.03 10.32
N ALA A 142 -26.35 10.46 10.52
CA ALA A 142 -27.45 9.56 10.87
C ALA A 142 -27.71 8.50 9.78
N GLU A 143 -27.64 8.89 8.50
CA GLU A 143 -27.77 7.95 7.40
C GLU A 143 -26.55 7.02 7.30
N LEU A 144 -25.33 7.54 7.51
CA LEU A 144 -24.10 6.74 7.51
C LEU A 144 -24.11 5.66 8.59
N LEU A 145 -24.67 5.92 9.77
CA LEU A 145 -24.84 4.93 10.84
C LEU A 145 -25.71 3.74 10.43
N SER A 146 -26.59 3.90 9.43
CA SER A 146 -27.38 2.80 8.87
C SER A 146 -26.68 2.06 7.72
N GLN A 147 -25.52 2.55 7.26
CA GLN A 147 -24.74 1.88 6.23
C GLN A 147 -23.81 0.83 6.84
N SER A 148 -23.62 -0.28 6.14
CA SER A 148 -22.65 -1.32 6.52
C SER A 148 -21.24 -0.91 6.07
N ILE A 149 -20.58 -0.05 6.86
CA ILE A 149 -19.18 0.34 6.66
C ILE A 149 -18.32 -0.39 7.69
N ASP A 150 -17.49 -1.33 7.25
CA ASP A 150 -16.63 -2.12 8.12
C ASP A 150 -15.38 -1.32 8.54
N THR A 151 -15.53 -0.51 9.59
CA THR A 151 -14.43 0.30 10.13
C THR A 151 -13.32 -0.57 10.75
N ASN A 152 -13.65 -1.74 11.32
CA ASN A 152 -12.66 -2.63 11.91
C ASN A 152 -11.68 -3.12 10.84
N ALA A 153 -12.18 -3.46 9.66
CA ALA A 153 -11.34 -3.83 8.52
C ALA A 153 -10.39 -2.70 8.11
N GLU A 154 -10.83 -1.44 8.14
CA GLU A 154 -10.00 -0.29 7.79
C GLU A 154 -8.90 -0.01 8.83
N ILE A 155 -9.22 -0.11 10.13
CA ILE A 155 -8.21 -0.03 11.20
C ILE A 155 -7.17 -1.15 11.04
N ALA A 156 -7.64 -2.39 10.88
CA ALA A 156 -6.77 -3.55 10.72
C ALA A 156 -5.86 -3.41 9.49
N ARG A 157 -6.37 -2.85 8.38
CA ARG A 157 -5.61 -2.57 7.17
C ARG A 157 -4.50 -1.55 7.41
N ALA A 158 -4.80 -0.42 8.05
CA ALA A 158 -3.80 0.59 8.40
C ALA A 158 -2.70 0.03 9.31
N MET A 159 -3.08 -0.79 10.30
CA MET A 159 -2.12 -1.47 11.18
C MET A 159 -1.27 -2.51 10.43
N LEU A 160 -1.88 -3.25 9.49
CA LEU A 160 -1.21 -4.29 8.72
C LEU A 160 -0.09 -3.72 7.84
N VAL A 161 -0.39 -2.70 7.02
CA VAL A 161 0.58 -2.13 6.08
C VAL A 161 1.71 -1.37 6.78
N SER A 162 1.41 -0.76 7.92
CA SER A 162 2.37 0.00 8.72
C SER A 162 3.24 -0.87 9.63
N SER A 163 2.98 -2.17 9.74
CA SER A 163 3.73 -3.07 10.61
C SER A 163 4.75 -3.87 9.79
N ALA A 164 6.01 -3.80 10.21
CA ALA A 164 7.05 -4.61 9.60
C ALA A 164 6.74 -6.09 9.83
N ILE A 165 6.81 -6.86 8.75
CA ILE A 165 6.70 -8.33 8.77
C ILE A 165 7.97 -8.92 9.35
N SER A 166 9.11 -8.39 8.91
CA SER A 166 10.46 -8.68 9.38
C SER A 166 11.35 -7.45 9.18
N THR A 167 12.37 -7.32 10.02
CA THR A 167 13.32 -6.21 10.00
C THR A 167 14.72 -6.76 10.21
N SER A 168 15.68 -6.25 9.45
CA SER A 168 17.11 -6.45 9.64
C SER A 168 17.85 -5.12 9.46
N ASN A 169 19.18 -5.14 9.50
CA ASN A 169 19.98 -3.97 9.17
C ASN A 169 19.93 -3.62 7.67
N GLU A 170 19.48 -4.55 6.81
CA GLU A 170 19.50 -4.40 5.34
C GLU A 170 18.10 -4.16 4.75
N TYR A 171 17.04 -4.52 5.49
CA TYR A 171 15.68 -4.37 5.02
C TYR A 171 14.67 -4.12 6.15
N GLU A 172 13.55 -3.53 5.76
CA GLU A 172 12.33 -3.46 6.56
C GLU A 172 11.19 -3.94 5.66
N LEU A 173 10.78 -5.19 5.83
CA LEU A 173 9.83 -5.86 4.94
C LEU A 173 8.41 -5.50 5.35
N HIS A 174 7.65 -4.93 4.44
CA HIS A 174 6.23 -4.59 4.62
C HIS A 174 5.38 -5.20 3.53
N TYR A 175 4.08 -5.33 3.79
CA TYR A 175 3.12 -5.56 2.72
C TYR A 175 2.99 -4.32 1.84
N ALA A 176 2.83 -4.51 0.53
CA ALA A 176 2.46 -3.44 -0.39
C ALA A 176 1.07 -2.91 0.01
N GLY A 177 0.98 -1.62 0.32
CA GLY A 177 -0.25 -1.02 0.86
C GLY A 177 -1.24 -0.59 -0.21
N ASP A 178 -0.77 -0.34 -1.44
CA ASP A 178 -1.61 0.08 -2.54
C ASP A 178 -1.20 -0.56 -3.88
N LEU A 179 -2.04 -0.36 -4.89
CA LEU A 179 -1.86 -0.93 -6.22
C LEU A 179 -0.70 -0.30 -7.01
N PHE A 180 -0.29 0.94 -6.70
CA PHE A 180 0.88 1.56 -7.33
C PHE A 180 2.15 0.80 -6.95
N ASP A 181 2.35 0.46 -5.68
CA ASP A 181 3.49 -0.37 -5.24
C ASP A 181 3.47 -1.75 -5.90
N VAL A 182 2.29 -2.39 -5.95
CA VAL A 182 2.11 -3.71 -6.58
C VAL A 182 2.52 -3.69 -8.06
N PHE A 183 2.03 -2.73 -8.85
CA PHE A 183 2.35 -2.65 -10.28
C PHE A 183 3.77 -2.15 -10.53
N SER A 184 4.33 -1.34 -9.64
CA SER A 184 5.75 -0.98 -9.70
C SER A 184 6.65 -2.20 -9.47
N ASN A 185 6.25 -3.11 -8.57
CA ASN A 185 6.92 -4.41 -8.42
C ASN A 185 6.78 -5.30 -9.66
N VAL A 186 5.66 -5.26 -10.38
CA VAL A 186 5.50 -5.98 -11.66
C VAL A 186 6.55 -5.50 -12.67
N GLN A 187 6.67 -4.18 -12.87
CA GLN A 187 7.68 -3.59 -13.75
C GLN A 187 9.08 -4.00 -13.32
N ARG A 188 9.40 -3.79 -12.04
CA ARG A 188 10.73 -4.09 -11.50
C ARG A 188 11.12 -5.55 -11.65
N TRP A 189 10.19 -6.48 -11.44
CA TRP A 189 10.48 -7.91 -11.65
C TRP A 189 10.86 -8.20 -13.12
N ASN A 190 10.12 -7.62 -14.07
CA ASN A 190 10.39 -7.81 -15.50
C ASN A 190 11.72 -7.17 -15.92
N ASP A 191 12.03 -5.97 -15.41
CA ASP A 191 13.31 -5.30 -15.65
C ASP A 191 14.49 -6.10 -15.08
N GLU A 192 14.37 -6.58 -13.84
CA GLU A 192 15.45 -7.31 -13.20
C GLU A 192 15.66 -8.69 -13.85
N VAL A 193 14.60 -9.44 -14.18
CA VAL A 193 14.73 -10.77 -14.84
C VAL A 193 15.27 -10.67 -16.27
N ALA A 194 15.19 -9.51 -16.91
CA ALA A 194 15.80 -9.29 -18.21
C ALA A 194 17.34 -9.17 -18.13
N SER A 195 17.89 -8.86 -16.95
CA SER A 195 19.33 -8.73 -16.74
C SER A 195 20.00 -10.08 -16.42
N ALA A 196 21.25 -10.28 -16.84
CA ALA A 196 22.00 -11.51 -16.54
C ALA A 196 22.09 -11.78 -15.01
N ARG A 197 22.34 -10.73 -14.22
CA ARG A 197 22.39 -10.81 -12.75
C ARG A 197 21.03 -11.21 -12.17
N GLY A 198 19.94 -10.61 -12.64
CA GLY A 198 18.61 -10.97 -12.15
C GLY A 198 18.22 -12.39 -12.55
N GLN A 199 18.58 -12.86 -13.74
CA GLN A 199 18.38 -14.25 -14.14
C GLN A 199 19.12 -15.23 -13.24
N GLU A 200 20.38 -14.92 -12.88
CA GLU A 200 21.18 -15.72 -11.96
C GLU A 200 20.55 -15.78 -10.56
N LEU A 201 20.18 -14.63 -10.00
CA LEU A 201 19.52 -14.54 -8.70
C LEU A 201 18.17 -15.25 -8.68
N TRP A 202 17.35 -15.01 -9.71
CA TRP A 202 16.01 -15.57 -9.80
C TRP A 202 16.02 -17.09 -9.99
N GLY A 203 16.90 -17.59 -10.86
CA GLY A 203 16.95 -18.99 -11.25
C GLY A 203 15.70 -19.43 -12.00
N LYS A 204 15.24 -20.66 -11.75
CA LYS A 204 13.99 -21.20 -12.30
C LYS A 204 13.03 -21.58 -11.17
N ARG A 205 11.85 -20.97 -11.14
CA ARG A 205 10.90 -21.09 -10.02
C ARG A 205 9.53 -21.57 -10.47
N THR A 206 8.88 -22.40 -9.64
CA THR A 206 7.50 -22.85 -9.87
C THR A 206 6.52 -21.84 -9.28
N ILE A 207 5.64 -21.27 -10.11
CA ILE A 207 4.72 -20.21 -9.70
C ILE A 207 3.29 -20.58 -10.10
N LYS A 208 2.36 -20.34 -9.17
CA LYS A 208 0.92 -20.52 -9.37
C LYS A 208 0.18 -19.20 -9.55
N TYR A 209 0.48 -18.21 -8.71
CA TYR A 209 -0.25 -16.93 -8.65
C TYR A 209 0.56 -15.83 -9.32
N PHE A 210 -0.04 -15.17 -10.30
CA PHE A 210 0.57 -14.07 -11.06
C PHE A 210 -0.26 -12.81 -10.90
N VAL A 211 0.37 -11.68 -10.66
CA VAL A 211 -0.26 -10.36 -10.83
C VAL A 211 -0.22 -10.00 -12.32
N TYR A 212 -1.33 -9.51 -12.85
CA TYR A 212 -1.45 -9.00 -14.21
C TYR A 212 -1.61 -7.48 -14.21
N ASP A 213 -0.71 -6.77 -14.90
CA ASP A 213 -0.83 -5.33 -15.17
C ASP A 213 -1.47 -5.10 -16.54
N ALA A 214 -2.77 -4.78 -16.55
CA ALA A 214 -3.51 -4.53 -17.79
C ALA A 214 -2.98 -3.32 -18.59
N ALA A 215 -2.27 -2.37 -17.95
CA ALA A 215 -1.75 -1.19 -18.65
C ALA A 215 -0.55 -1.53 -19.53
N THR A 216 0.27 -2.50 -19.12
CA THR A 216 1.50 -2.87 -19.83
C THR A 216 1.46 -4.27 -20.43
N GLY A 217 0.47 -5.08 -20.08
CA GLY A 217 0.38 -6.48 -20.50
C GLY A 217 1.36 -7.39 -19.78
N LEU A 218 2.09 -6.89 -18.77
CA LEU A 218 3.10 -7.64 -18.04
C LEU A 218 2.50 -8.46 -16.90
N PHE A 219 3.24 -9.50 -16.53
CA PHE A 219 2.93 -10.35 -15.38
C PHE A 219 4.12 -10.39 -14.43
N ALA A 220 3.88 -10.70 -13.17
CA ALA A 220 4.93 -11.04 -12.22
C ALA A 220 4.38 -11.95 -11.10
N PRO A 221 5.24 -12.71 -10.39
CA PRO A 221 4.80 -13.57 -9.28
C PRO A 221 4.15 -12.76 -8.16
N SER A 222 3.00 -13.21 -7.64
CA SER A 222 2.27 -12.47 -6.60
C SER A 222 3.10 -12.26 -5.32
N LYS A 223 3.92 -13.25 -4.96
CA LYS A 223 4.84 -13.16 -3.82
C LYS A 223 5.87 -12.05 -3.99
N PHE A 224 6.33 -11.75 -5.20
CA PHE A 224 7.23 -10.62 -5.43
C PHE A 224 6.48 -9.29 -5.32
N CYS A 225 5.22 -9.25 -5.78
CA CYS A 225 4.44 -8.03 -5.86
C CYS A 225 3.80 -7.59 -4.54
N ALA A 226 3.56 -8.52 -3.61
CA ALA A 226 2.83 -8.26 -2.38
C ALA A 226 3.65 -7.59 -1.27
N TYR A 227 4.95 -7.39 -1.45
CA TYR A 227 5.82 -6.85 -0.41
C TYR A 227 6.69 -5.71 -0.93
N ILE A 228 7.16 -4.86 -0.01
CA ILE A 228 8.07 -3.75 -0.27
C ILE A 228 9.19 -3.72 0.76
N ASN A 229 10.32 -3.09 0.42
CA ASN A 229 11.36 -2.74 1.38
C ASN A 229 11.20 -1.27 1.79
N ALA A 230 10.68 -1.03 2.98
CA ALA A 230 10.46 0.32 3.50
C ALA A 230 11.74 0.98 4.06
N LEU A 231 12.84 0.22 4.20
CA LEU A 231 14.09 0.76 4.72
C LEU A 231 14.64 1.84 3.76
N PRO A 232 14.96 3.05 4.25
CA PRO A 232 15.68 4.04 3.46
C PRO A 232 17.04 3.49 3.01
N GLN A 233 17.28 3.50 1.70
CA GLN A 233 18.56 3.06 1.15
C GLN A 233 19.48 4.28 1.00
N ASP A 234 20.50 4.37 1.84
CA ASP A 234 21.52 5.42 1.78
C ASP A 234 22.40 5.25 0.53
N GLY A 235 22.71 6.36 -0.14
CA GLY A 235 23.83 6.41 -1.09
C GLY A 235 23.59 6.01 -2.55
N ALA A 236 22.38 5.60 -2.98
CA ALA A 236 22.08 5.46 -4.41
C ALA A 236 21.21 6.59 -4.96
N GLY A 237 21.48 6.97 -6.21
CA GLY A 237 20.84 8.09 -6.90
C GLY A 237 19.30 8.04 -6.86
N PHE A 238 18.68 9.21 -7.01
CA PHE A 238 17.24 9.44 -6.86
C PHE A 238 16.35 8.41 -7.60
N LEU A 239 16.80 7.91 -8.76
CA LEU A 239 16.06 6.99 -9.63
C LEU A 239 16.33 5.50 -9.37
N ALA A 240 17.40 5.13 -8.65
CA ALA A 240 17.81 3.73 -8.49
C ALA A 240 17.30 3.06 -7.20
N ASN A 241 16.82 3.85 -6.24
CA ASN A 241 16.42 3.40 -4.91
C ASN A 241 14.91 3.50 -4.71
N TYR A 242 14.15 2.74 -5.50
CA TYR A 242 12.74 2.51 -5.20
C TYR A 242 12.64 1.53 -4.02
N GLN A 243 11.94 1.94 -2.97
CA GLN A 243 11.60 1.17 -1.77
C GLN A 243 10.53 0.12 -2.09
N LEU A 244 10.88 -0.76 -3.02
CA LEU A 244 10.09 -1.81 -3.62
C LEU A 244 10.79 -3.16 -3.39
N MET A 245 10.14 -4.27 -3.75
CA MET A 245 10.80 -5.56 -3.74
C MET A 245 11.89 -5.62 -4.81
N SER A 246 12.99 -6.34 -4.53
CA SER A 246 14.08 -6.57 -5.47
C SER A 246 14.43 -8.05 -5.50
N MET A 247 15.04 -8.55 -6.57
CA MET A 247 15.51 -9.92 -6.66
C MET A 247 16.52 -10.27 -5.58
N PRO A 248 17.57 -9.46 -5.29
CA PRO A 248 18.48 -9.73 -4.17
C PRO A 248 17.73 -9.95 -2.86
N LEU A 249 16.82 -9.04 -2.50
CA LEU A 249 16.03 -9.16 -1.28
C LEU A 249 15.08 -10.35 -1.32
N TYR A 250 14.35 -10.55 -2.42
CA TYR A 250 13.45 -11.68 -2.59
C TYR A 250 14.18 -13.00 -2.33
N THR A 251 15.37 -13.15 -2.90
CA THR A 251 16.19 -14.36 -2.76
C THR A 251 16.76 -14.54 -1.37
N SER A 252 17.09 -13.46 -0.67
CA SER A 252 17.59 -13.54 0.71
C SER A 252 16.51 -13.92 1.72
N LEU A 253 15.24 -13.62 1.43
CA LEU A 253 14.10 -13.88 2.32
C LEU A 253 13.50 -15.29 2.17
N ASP A 254 13.61 -15.90 0.98
CA ASP A 254 12.83 -17.10 0.58
C ASP A 254 13.10 -18.33 1.47
N GLU A 255 14.22 -18.37 2.18
CA GLU A 255 14.61 -19.47 3.07
C GLU A 255 14.57 -19.10 4.57
N SER A 256 14.56 -17.81 4.91
CA SER A 256 14.73 -17.33 6.30
C SER A 256 13.47 -16.76 6.94
N GLU A 257 12.43 -16.45 6.16
CA GLU A 257 11.26 -15.69 6.64
C GLU A 257 9.93 -16.44 6.45
N PRO A 258 9.39 -17.11 7.49
CA PRO A 258 8.15 -17.88 7.38
C PRO A 258 6.93 -17.05 6.97
N LYS A 259 6.94 -15.74 7.26
CA LYS A 259 5.86 -14.81 6.88
C LYS A 259 5.97 -14.31 5.44
N PHE A 260 7.10 -14.55 4.79
CA PHE A 260 7.29 -14.32 3.36
C PHE A 260 6.81 -15.56 2.61
N ASP A 261 5.50 -15.66 2.40
CA ASP A 261 4.82 -16.85 1.87
C ASP A 261 3.91 -16.52 0.70
N GLY A 262 3.82 -17.43 -0.28
CA GLY A 262 3.02 -17.22 -1.49
C GLY A 262 1.51 -17.21 -1.24
N ASN A 263 1.01 -17.98 -0.28
CA ASN A 263 -0.41 -17.99 0.08
C ASN A 263 -0.80 -16.73 0.87
N LEU A 264 0.07 -16.28 1.78
CA LEU A 264 -0.12 -15.00 2.47
C LEU A 264 -0.10 -13.83 1.49
N ALA A 265 0.84 -13.81 0.54
CA ALA A 265 0.94 -12.78 -0.49
C ALA A 265 -0.35 -12.65 -1.33
N GLN A 266 -0.82 -13.75 -1.92
CA GLN A 266 -2.04 -13.71 -2.73
C GLN A 266 -3.28 -13.36 -1.90
N THR A 267 -3.35 -13.81 -0.64
CA THR A 267 -4.46 -13.48 0.28
C THR A 267 -4.46 -12.00 0.62
N HIS A 268 -3.28 -11.40 0.87
CA HIS A 268 -3.13 -9.98 1.11
C HIS A 268 -3.64 -9.16 -0.08
N LEU A 269 -3.17 -9.48 -1.30
CA LEU A 269 -3.58 -8.78 -2.51
C LEU A 269 -5.11 -8.83 -2.74
N GLN A 270 -5.73 -9.99 -2.53
CA GLN A 270 -7.19 -10.13 -2.66
C GLN A 270 -7.95 -9.39 -1.56
N ARG A 271 -7.62 -9.65 -0.29
CA ARG A 271 -8.41 -9.15 0.84
C ARG A 271 -8.16 -7.69 1.15
N GLN A 272 -6.93 -7.22 0.93
CA GLN A 272 -6.51 -5.90 1.36
C GLN A 272 -6.57 -4.84 0.25
N LEU A 273 -6.35 -5.26 -0.99
CA LEU A 273 -6.35 -4.37 -2.17
C LEU A 273 -7.54 -4.63 -3.09
N ASN A 274 -8.41 -5.58 -2.74
CA ASN A 274 -9.57 -5.99 -3.53
C ASN A 274 -9.19 -6.43 -4.96
N MET A 275 -8.01 -7.05 -5.12
CA MET A 275 -7.63 -7.67 -6.38
C MET A 275 -8.49 -8.91 -6.63
N ARG A 276 -8.91 -9.10 -7.88
CA ARG A 276 -9.72 -10.25 -8.28
C ARG A 276 -8.81 -11.40 -8.71
N LEU A 277 -8.99 -12.56 -8.10
CA LEU A 277 -8.36 -13.79 -8.56
C LEU A 277 -9.22 -14.44 -9.66
N THR A 278 -8.64 -14.72 -10.82
CA THR A 278 -9.31 -15.36 -11.96
C THR A 278 -8.53 -16.55 -12.49
N THR A 279 -9.26 -17.49 -13.10
CA THR A 279 -8.67 -18.62 -13.84
C THR A 279 -8.50 -18.28 -15.33
N PRO A 280 -7.71 -19.08 -16.08
CA PRO A 280 -7.60 -18.95 -17.53
C PRO A 280 -8.94 -19.01 -18.28
N GLU A 281 -9.88 -19.82 -17.78
CA GLU A 281 -11.22 -19.98 -18.36
C GLU A 281 -12.09 -18.75 -18.12
N GLU A 282 -11.99 -18.13 -16.95
CA GLU A 282 -12.73 -16.92 -16.58
C GLU A 282 -12.22 -15.68 -17.31
N SER A 283 -10.92 -15.65 -17.65
CA SER A 283 -10.29 -14.52 -18.35
C SER A 283 -9.42 -14.97 -19.54
N PRO A 284 -10.04 -15.40 -20.67
CA PRO A 284 -9.31 -15.94 -21.82
C PRO A 284 -8.31 -14.95 -22.45
N HIS A 285 -8.64 -13.65 -22.44
CA HIS A 285 -7.75 -12.61 -22.97
C HIS A 285 -6.44 -12.50 -22.15
N ILE A 286 -6.53 -12.63 -20.83
CA ILE A 286 -5.36 -12.64 -19.94
C ILE A 286 -4.55 -13.91 -20.16
N SER A 287 -5.22 -15.05 -20.30
CA SER A 287 -4.57 -16.33 -20.59
C SER A 287 -3.75 -16.29 -21.90
N GLN A 288 -4.29 -15.64 -22.94
CA GLN A 288 -3.58 -15.45 -24.21
C GLN A 288 -2.34 -14.55 -24.04
N SER A 289 -2.50 -13.41 -23.36
CA SER A 289 -1.38 -12.50 -23.03
C SER A 289 -0.32 -13.22 -22.19
N PHE A 290 -0.74 -14.00 -21.19
CA PHE A 290 0.13 -14.78 -20.32
C PHE A 290 0.93 -15.82 -21.10
N THR A 291 0.32 -16.52 -22.03
CA THR A 291 1.02 -17.50 -22.88
C THR A 291 2.14 -16.84 -23.67
N THR A 292 1.88 -15.66 -24.23
CA THR A 292 2.86 -14.88 -24.98
C THR A 292 4.00 -14.43 -24.07
N TRP A 293 3.69 -13.83 -22.92
CA TRP A 293 4.67 -13.38 -21.93
C TRP A 293 5.50 -14.55 -21.37
N GLN A 294 4.86 -15.67 -21.01
CA GLN A 294 5.51 -16.83 -20.42
C GLN A 294 6.49 -17.49 -21.38
N ALA A 295 6.24 -17.46 -22.70
CA ALA A 295 7.17 -17.97 -23.70
C ALA A 295 8.52 -17.25 -23.63
N PHE A 296 8.54 -15.94 -23.40
CA PHE A 296 9.77 -15.17 -23.21
C PHE A 296 10.49 -15.49 -21.90
N HIS A 297 9.74 -15.92 -20.87
CA HIS A 297 10.28 -16.22 -19.54
C HIS A 297 10.34 -17.72 -19.21
N ALA A 298 10.21 -18.61 -20.20
CA ALA A 298 10.12 -20.07 -19.99
C ALA A 298 11.36 -20.69 -19.31
N ASN A 299 12.51 -20.03 -19.42
CA ASN A 299 13.75 -20.42 -18.72
C ASN A 299 13.72 -20.09 -17.22
N HIS A 300 12.93 -19.11 -16.81
CA HIS A 300 12.88 -18.56 -15.46
C HIS A 300 11.61 -18.96 -14.69
N ILE A 301 10.55 -19.29 -15.42
CA ILE A 301 9.24 -19.62 -14.85
C ILE A 301 8.83 -21.03 -15.26
N ARG A 302 8.51 -21.83 -14.25
CA ARG A 302 7.71 -23.05 -14.39
C ARG A 302 6.31 -22.73 -13.87
N VAL A 303 5.29 -22.95 -14.67
CA VAL A 303 3.90 -22.82 -14.19
C VAL A 303 3.58 -24.04 -13.31
N HIS A 304 2.88 -23.80 -12.21
CA HIS A 304 2.44 -24.86 -11.31
C HIS A 304 1.58 -25.91 -12.06
N PRO A 305 1.67 -27.22 -11.74
CA PRO A 305 0.94 -28.27 -12.47
C PRO A 305 -0.58 -28.10 -12.50
N SER A 306 -1.16 -27.42 -11.51
CA SER A 306 -2.59 -27.08 -11.48
C SER A 306 -2.98 -25.92 -12.39
N GLY A 307 -2.06 -25.38 -13.18
CA GLY A 307 -2.25 -24.18 -13.99
C GLY A 307 -1.99 -22.87 -13.24
N PRO A 308 -1.90 -21.75 -14.00
CA PRO A 308 -1.72 -20.42 -13.46
C PRO A 308 -3.05 -19.84 -12.96
N LEU A 309 -2.98 -18.91 -12.01
CA LEU A 309 -4.08 -18.06 -11.57
C LEU A 309 -3.65 -16.60 -11.63
N PHE A 310 -4.57 -15.72 -12.01
CA PHE A 310 -4.28 -14.31 -12.27
C PHE A 310 -4.93 -13.40 -11.23
N LEU A 311 -4.16 -12.48 -10.66
CA LEU A 311 -4.63 -11.41 -9.79
C LEU A 311 -4.71 -10.14 -10.62
N GLU A 312 -5.92 -9.64 -10.79
CA GLU A 312 -6.23 -8.43 -11.56
C GLU A 312 -6.57 -7.28 -10.62
N ALA A 313 -6.26 -6.05 -11.06
CA ALA A 313 -6.75 -4.86 -10.37
C ALA A 313 -8.29 -4.86 -10.30
N PRO A 314 -8.90 -4.27 -9.26
CA PRO A 314 -10.33 -4.01 -9.24
C PRO A 314 -10.73 -3.13 -10.43
N SER A 315 -11.96 -3.29 -10.91
CA SER A 315 -12.47 -2.60 -12.12
C SER A 315 -12.42 -1.08 -12.06
N TRP A 316 -12.41 -0.48 -10.87
CA TRP A 316 -12.27 0.98 -10.72
C TRP A 316 -10.83 1.48 -10.89
N PHE A 317 -9.84 0.59 -10.96
CA PHE A 317 -8.42 0.95 -11.07
C PHE A 317 -7.98 1.29 -12.49
N SER A 318 -8.63 0.71 -13.51
CA SER A 318 -8.35 0.97 -14.94
C SER A 318 -8.39 2.46 -15.27
#